data_AF-A0A533U6L7-F1
#
_entry.id   AF-A0A533U6L7-F1
#
_cell.length_a   1.000
_cell.length_b   1.000
_cell.length_c   1.000
_cell.angle_alpha   90.00
_cell.angle_beta   90.00
_cell.angle_gamma   90.00
#
_symmetry.space_group_name_H-M   'P 1'
#
loop_
_entity.id
_entity.type
_entity.pdbx_description
1 polymer ?
#
loop_
_entity_poly.entity_id
_entity_poly.type
_entity_poly.pdbx_seq_one_letter_code
_entity_poly.pdbx_strand_id
1 'polypeptide(L)'
;MQEPSVSGFRNTPQLLSVKITSEGKQPFELSRTKSLDYSMFNLIGLFNIAQIGDHVGVDLWNYKTYSGAGLRKALDFLLPFVIQDKSWPYEQKVPFRKEYVASLLCMASIKYDQNNNNQTYFSFYKSSDPIKIPLGMDNYGICVKNPSHQ
;
A
#
# COMPACT_ATOMS: atom_id res chain seq x y z
N MET A 1 -34.15 14.30 -3.72
CA MET A 1 -33.51 12.96 -3.77
C MET A 1 -32.38 12.98 -2.76
N GLN A 2 -32.48 12.14 -1.74
CA GLN A 2 -31.56 12.09 -0.60
C GLN A 2 -30.66 10.87 -0.80
N GLU A 3 -29.34 11.07 -0.81
CA GLU A 3 -28.37 9.98 -0.94
C GLU A 3 -28.52 8.96 0.20
N PRO A 4 -28.41 7.65 -0.06
CA PRO A 4 -28.59 6.64 0.97
C PRO A 4 -27.46 6.70 2.00
N SER A 5 -27.83 6.78 3.28
CA SER A 5 -26.88 6.85 4.40
C SER A 5 -26.18 5.50 4.63
N VAL A 6 -24.93 5.37 4.17
CA VAL A 6 -24.06 4.24 4.49
C VAL A 6 -23.47 4.40 5.90
N SER A 7 -24.27 4.15 6.94
CA SER A 7 -23.88 4.41 8.34
C SER A 7 -22.79 3.46 8.87
N GLY A 8 -22.54 2.33 8.20
CA GLY A 8 -21.53 1.33 8.59
C GLY A 8 -20.07 1.70 8.28
N PHE A 9 -19.80 2.66 7.39
CA PHE A 9 -18.44 3.03 6.96
C PHE A 9 -17.90 4.30 7.62
N ARG A 10 -18.63 4.89 8.58
CA ARG A 10 -18.25 6.14 9.25
C ARG A 10 -16.89 6.09 9.95
N ASN A 11 -16.40 4.89 10.27
CA ASN A 11 -15.19 4.70 11.08
C ASN A 11 -13.97 4.18 10.32
N THR A 12 -14.10 3.80 9.05
CA THR A 12 -12.98 3.29 8.23
C THR A 12 -11.83 4.30 8.09
N PRO A 13 -12.09 5.61 7.93
CA PRO A 13 -11.02 6.62 7.94
C PRO A 13 -10.33 6.75 9.31
N GLN A 14 -11.05 6.47 10.41
CA GLN A 14 -10.49 6.51 11.77
C GLN A 14 -9.55 5.33 12.04
N LEU A 15 -9.80 4.15 11.45
CA LEU A 15 -8.89 3.00 11.55
C LEU A 15 -7.51 3.29 10.94
N LEU A 16 -7.47 4.03 9.83
CA LEU A 16 -6.24 4.52 9.20
C LEU A 16 -5.47 5.50 10.12
N SER A 17 -6.20 6.39 10.79
CA SER A 17 -5.62 7.44 11.65
C SER A 17 -4.92 6.92 12.90
N VAL A 18 -5.33 5.75 13.42
CA VAL A 18 -4.74 5.17 14.64
C VAL A 18 -3.45 4.39 14.32
N LYS A 19 -3.19 4.06 13.05
CA LYS A 19 -2.13 3.13 12.65
C LYS A 19 -0.97 3.77 11.90
N ILE A 20 -1.15 4.93 11.28
CA ILE A 20 -0.12 5.60 10.46
C ILE A 20 0.12 7.03 10.96
N THR A 21 1.38 7.45 11.10
CA THR A 21 1.74 8.84 11.44
C THR A 21 1.77 9.74 10.21
N SER A 22 1.88 11.05 10.41
CA SER A 22 2.10 12.05 9.35
C SER A 22 3.34 11.77 8.48
N GLU A 23 4.34 11.11 9.05
CA GLU A 23 5.57 10.68 8.37
C GLU A 23 5.43 9.31 7.68
N GLY A 24 4.27 8.65 7.77
CA GLY A 24 4.04 7.32 7.22
C GLY A 24 4.48 6.17 8.13
N LYS A 25 4.96 6.45 9.34
CA LYS A 25 5.38 5.40 10.29
C LYS A 25 4.19 4.62 10.80
N GLN A 26 4.42 3.37 11.18
CA GLN A 26 3.42 2.49 11.78
C GLN A 26 3.87 2.10 13.20
N PRO A 27 3.64 2.94 14.24
CA PRO A 27 4.32 2.82 15.54
C PRO A 27 4.15 1.45 16.22
N PHE A 28 2.95 0.85 16.11
CA PHE A 28 2.66 -0.47 16.65
C PHE A 28 3.41 -1.60 15.94
N GLU A 29 3.68 -1.44 14.64
CA GLU A 29 4.45 -2.43 13.87
C GLU A 29 5.95 -2.22 14.05
N LEU A 30 6.38 -0.96 14.23
CA LEU A 30 7.77 -0.59 14.51
C LEU A 30 8.29 -1.10 15.87
N SER A 31 7.40 -1.37 16.83
CA SER A 31 7.76 -1.95 18.13
C SER A 31 7.87 -3.48 18.12
N ARG A 32 7.63 -4.13 16.97
CA ARG A 32 7.68 -5.60 16.85
C ARG A 32 9.10 -6.08 16.57
N THR A 33 9.37 -7.32 16.93
CA THR A 33 10.67 -7.99 16.74
C THR A 33 11.03 -8.28 15.27
N LYS A 34 10.03 -8.23 14.38
CA LYS A 34 10.15 -8.33 12.91
C LYS A 34 9.52 -7.09 12.27
N SER A 35 9.92 -5.91 12.72
CA SER A 35 9.18 -4.66 12.49
C SER A 35 8.97 -4.31 11.01
N LEU A 36 9.93 -4.64 10.14
CA LEU A 36 9.78 -4.38 8.71
C LEU A 36 8.76 -5.33 8.07
N ASP A 37 8.79 -6.63 8.42
CA ASP A 37 7.78 -7.60 7.99
C ASP A 37 6.37 -7.17 8.44
N TYR A 38 6.20 -6.79 9.71
CA TYR A 38 4.91 -6.36 10.24
C TYR A 38 4.41 -5.07 9.59
N SER A 39 5.30 -4.10 9.34
CA SER A 39 4.93 -2.84 8.68
C SER A 39 4.46 -3.07 7.24
N MET A 40 5.13 -3.96 6.50
CA MET A 40 4.73 -4.33 5.14
C MET A 40 3.44 -5.15 5.13
N PHE A 41 3.28 -6.09 6.06
CA PHE A 41 2.09 -6.92 6.19
C PHE A 41 0.84 -6.10 6.57
N ASN A 42 0.98 -5.14 7.47
CA ASN A 42 -0.13 -4.25 7.79
C ASN A 42 -0.47 -3.34 6.60
N LEU A 43 0.53 -2.85 5.86
CA LEU A 43 0.28 -2.00 4.68
C LEU A 43 -0.45 -2.74 3.55
N ILE A 44 -0.11 -4.00 3.26
CA ILE A 44 -0.85 -4.80 2.26
C ILE A 44 -2.32 -4.98 2.67
N GLY A 45 -2.59 -5.23 3.97
CA GLY A 45 -3.97 -5.30 4.47
C GLY A 45 -4.74 -4.00 4.28
N LEU A 46 -4.10 -2.86 4.54
CA LEU A 46 -4.70 -1.55 4.33
C LEU A 46 -4.95 -1.22 2.84
N PHE A 47 -4.05 -1.62 1.94
CA PHE A 47 -4.25 -1.50 0.50
C PHE A 47 -5.42 -2.34 0.02
N ASN A 48 -5.56 -3.57 0.51
CA ASN A 48 -6.70 -4.43 0.18
C ASN A 48 -8.03 -3.81 0.66
N ILE A 49 -8.04 -3.18 1.84
CA ILE A 49 -9.22 -2.43 2.32
C ILE A 49 -9.54 -1.24 1.39
N ALA A 50 -8.53 -0.55 0.88
CA ALA A 50 -8.72 0.53 -0.08
C ALA A 50 -9.27 0.04 -1.42
N GLN A 51 -8.85 -1.15 -1.89
CA GLN A 51 -9.44 -1.81 -3.05
C GLN A 51 -10.91 -2.13 -2.83
N ILE A 52 -11.26 -2.72 -1.68
CA ILE A 52 -12.67 -2.96 -1.31
C ILE A 52 -13.45 -1.62 -1.29
N GLY A 53 -12.82 -0.55 -0.80
CA GLY A 53 -13.35 0.81 -0.81
C GLY A 53 -13.76 1.30 -2.21
N ASP A 54 -12.96 0.99 -3.24
CA ASP A 54 -13.29 1.36 -4.63
C ASP A 54 -14.66 0.78 -5.06
N HIS A 55 -14.99 -0.44 -4.64
CA HIS A 55 -16.25 -1.11 -5.00
C HIS A 55 -17.48 -0.53 -4.30
N VAL A 56 -17.28 0.23 -3.22
CA VAL A 56 -18.36 0.84 -2.44
C VAL A 56 -18.32 2.37 -2.45
N GLY A 57 -17.54 2.96 -3.36
CA GLY A 57 -17.43 4.41 -3.54
C GLY A 57 -16.70 5.15 -2.41
N VAL A 58 -15.83 4.46 -1.65
CA VAL A 58 -15.03 5.05 -0.59
C VAL A 58 -13.57 5.18 -1.03
N ASP A 59 -13.13 6.42 -1.28
CA ASP A 59 -11.73 6.70 -1.65
C ASP A 59 -10.80 6.74 -0.43
N LEU A 60 -10.21 5.57 -0.12
CA LEU A 60 -9.15 5.46 0.90
C LEU A 60 -7.76 5.74 0.33
N TRP A 61 -7.59 5.71 -0.99
CA TRP A 61 -6.30 5.91 -1.65
C TRP A 61 -5.79 7.35 -1.47
N ASN A 62 -6.69 8.32 -1.63
CA ASN A 62 -6.40 9.75 -1.47
C ASN A 62 -6.79 10.30 -0.09
N TYR A 63 -7.42 9.48 0.75
CA TYR A 63 -7.74 9.88 2.11
C TYR A 63 -6.48 10.30 2.88
N LYS A 64 -6.58 11.46 3.54
CA LYS A 64 -5.57 11.97 4.45
C LYS A 64 -6.26 12.40 5.74
N THR A 65 -5.67 12.02 6.86
CA THR A 65 -6.06 12.60 8.16
C THR A 65 -5.67 14.08 8.21
N TYR A 66 -6.18 14.80 9.21
CA TYR A 66 -5.80 16.20 9.44
C TYR A 66 -4.28 16.38 9.63
N SER A 67 -3.60 15.41 10.24
CA SER A 67 -2.14 15.43 10.40
C SER A 67 -1.38 15.06 9.12
N GLY A 68 -2.06 14.59 8.07
CA GLY A 68 -1.45 14.21 6.80
C GLY A 68 -1.07 12.74 6.68
N ALA A 69 -1.42 11.89 7.67
CA ALA A 69 -1.28 10.45 7.57
C ALA A 69 -2.16 9.87 6.45
N GLY A 70 -1.65 8.88 5.71
CA GLY A 70 -2.36 8.19 4.63
C GLY A 70 -1.55 7.05 4.02
N LEU A 71 -2.18 6.25 3.16
CA LEU A 71 -1.60 5.03 2.57
C LEU A 71 -0.32 5.31 1.76
N ARG A 72 -0.35 6.35 0.91
CA ARG A 72 0.81 6.75 0.11
C ARG A 72 2.02 7.09 0.98
N LYS A 73 1.80 7.83 2.08
CA LYS A 73 2.87 8.18 3.03
C LYS A 73 3.47 6.94 3.69
N ALA A 74 2.65 5.97 4.06
CA ALA A 74 3.16 4.72 4.65
C ALA A 74 4.00 3.91 3.66
N LEU A 75 3.59 3.84 2.39
CA LEU A 75 4.41 3.21 1.35
C LEU A 75 5.72 3.96 1.14
N ASP A 76 5.66 5.29 0.97
CA ASP A 76 6.84 6.13 0.75
C ASP A 76 7.86 6.04 1.90
N PHE A 77 7.38 5.90 3.13
CA PHE A 77 8.23 5.66 4.30
C PHE A 77 9.01 4.34 4.20
N LEU A 78 8.38 3.26 3.72
CA LEU A 78 8.99 1.93 3.68
C LEU A 78 9.91 1.73 2.47
N LEU A 79 9.65 2.39 1.35
CA LEU A 79 10.35 2.15 0.08
C LEU A 79 11.88 2.21 0.13
N PRO A 80 12.50 3.20 0.80
CA PRO A 80 13.97 3.26 0.88
C PRO A 80 14.59 1.99 1.47
N PHE A 81 13.88 1.31 2.38
CA PHE A 81 14.38 0.15 3.11
C PHE A 81 14.13 -1.18 2.40
N VAL A 82 13.15 -1.24 1.50
CA VAL A 82 12.79 -2.48 0.78
C VAL A 82 13.25 -2.51 -0.68
N ILE A 83 13.53 -1.36 -1.28
CA ILE A 83 13.97 -1.22 -2.68
C ILE A 83 15.36 -0.60 -2.81
N GLN A 84 15.69 0.40 -2.00
CA GLN A 84 16.91 1.21 -2.15
C GLN A 84 18.05 0.75 -1.21
N ASP A 85 17.93 -0.45 -0.65
CA ASP A 85 18.89 -1.07 0.27
C ASP A 85 19.36 -0.17 1.44
N LYS A 86 18.51 0.78 1.86
CA LYS A 86 18.78 1.58 3.05
C LYS A 86 18.69 0.71 4.30
N SER A 87 19.63 0.91 5.24
CA SER A 87 19.61 0.21 6.53
C SER A 87 18.32 0.51 7.30
N TRP A 88 17.68 -0.54 7.80
CA TRP A 88 16.47 -0.46 8.60
C TRP A 88 16.80 -0.07 10.04
N PRO A 89 16.27 1.05 10.57
CA PRO A 89 16.69 1.57 11.88
C PRO A 89 15.93 0.97 13.07
N TYR A 90 15.05 -0.02 12.84
CA TYR A 90 14.24 -0.68 13.87
C TYR A 90 14.56 -2.18 13.97
N GLU A 91 14.03 -2.85 15.00
CA GLU A 91 14.34 -4.26 15.25
C GLU A 91 13.82 -5.18 14.14
N GLN A 92 14.71 -5.97 13.56
CA GLN A 92 14.38 -6.98 12.55
C GLN A 92 15.21 -8.24 12.82
N LYS A 93 14.73 -9.09 13.73
CA LYS A 93 15.46 -10.30 14.20
C LYS A 93 15.68 -11.38 13.15
N VAL A 94 14.99 -11.31 12.01
CA VAL A 94 15.11 -12.27 10.90
C VAL A 94 15.24 -11.52 9.58
N PRO A 95 15.81 -12.12 8.52
CA PRO A 95 15.82 -11.48 7.20
C PRO A 95 14.41 -11.10 6.73
N PHE A 96 14.29 -9.91 6.14
CA PHE A 96 13.01 -9.42 5.60
C PHE A 96 12.52 -10.25 4.42
N ARG A 97 11.22 -10.53 4.38
CA ARG A 97 10.57 -11.27 3.30
C ARG A 97 10.04 -10.32 2.22
N LYS A 98 10.68 -10.34 1.05
CA LYS A 98 10.36 -9.44 -0.09
C LYS A 98 9.04 -9.76 -0.80
N GLU A 99 8.35 -10.82 -0.39
CA GLU A 99 7.10 -11.34 -0.98
C GLU A 99 6.03 -10.25 -1.19
N TYR A 100 5.91 -9.32 -0.26
CA TYR A 100 4.86 -8.29 -0.25
C TYR A 100 5.16 -7.08 -1.14
N VAL A 101 6.42 -6.92 -1.56
CA VAL A 101 6.91 -5.69 -2.21
C VAL A 101 6.28 -5.52 -3.59
N ALA A 102 6.29 -6.57 -4.40
CA ALA A 102 5.78 -6.52 -5.77
C ALA A 102 4.27 -6.21 -5.81
N SER A 103 3.45 -6.86 -4.97
CA SER A 103 2.00 -6.63 -4.93
C SER A 103 1.66 -5.20 -4.52
N LEU A 104 2.33 -4.65 -3.49
CA LEU A 104 2.13 -3.26 -3.06
C LEU A 104 2.52 -2.27 -4.15
N LEU A 105 3.67 -2.47 -4.81
CA LEU A 105 4.13 -1.59 -5.89
C LEU A 105 3.24 -1.65 -7.12
N CYS A 106 2.70 -2.83 -7.46
CA CYS A 106 1.72 -2.98 -8.52
C CYS A 106 0.45 -2.18 -8.22
N MET A 107 -0.18 -2.38 -7.05
CA MET A 107 -1.37 -1.63 -6.65
C MET A 107 -1.10 -0.12 -6.60
N ALA A 108 0.03 0.28 -6.03
CA ALA A 108 0.45 1.68 -5.97
C ALA A 108 0.65 2.28 -7.36
N SER A 109 1.24 1.54 -8.31
CA SER A 109 1.43 2.03 -9.68
C SER A 109 0.09 2.31 -10.36
N ILE A 110 -0.88 1.40 -10.22
CA ILE A 110 -2.22 1.56 -10.78
C ILE A 110 -2.95 2.75 -10.17
N LYS A 111 -2.78 3.01 -8.86
CA LYS A 111 -3.54 4.05 -8.15
C LYS A 111 -2.87 5.42 -8.12
N TYR A 112 -1.54 5.47 -8.10
CA TYR A 112 -0.79 6.72 -7.87
C TYR A 112 0.05 7.19 -9.06
N ASP A 113 0.37 6.34 -10.04
CA ASP A 113 1.15 6.76 -11.22
C ASP A 113 0.29 7.37 -12.34
N GLN A 114 -1.05 7.25 -12.30
CA GLN A 114 -1.94 7.69 -13.39
C GLN A 114 -1.95 9.21 -13.68
N ASN A 115 -1.38 10.03 -12.78
CA ASN A 115 -1.39 11.49 -12.89
C ASN A 115 0.02 12.13 -12.97
N ASN A 116 1.09 11.33 -13.13
CA ASN A 116 2.45 11.83 -13.08
C ASN A 116 3.32 11.25 -14.21
N ASN A 117 4.05 12.12 -14.91
CA ASN A 117 4.98 11.73 -15.99
C ASN A 117 6.19 10.90 -15.48
N ASN A 118 6.32 10.75 -14.16
CA ASN A 118 7.31 9.91 -13.50
C ASN A 118 6.62 8.67 -12.93
N GLN A 119 6.65 7.56 -13.67
CA GLN A 119 6.14 6.24 -13.31
C GLN A 119 6.98 5.58 -12.20
N THR A 120 7.03 6.21 -11.02
CA THR A 120 7.99 5.85 -9.96
C THR A 120 7.66 4.49 -9.33
N TYR A 121 6.41 4.22 -8.97
CA TYR A 121 6.05 2.94 -8.35
C TYR A 121 6.09 1.79 -9.37
N PHE A 122 5.69 2.04 -10.62
CA PHE A 122 5.82 1.05 -11.68
C PHE A 122 7.28 0.68 -11.97
N SER A 123 8.19 1.67 -11.95
CA SER A 123 9.61 1.42 -12.15
C SER A 123 10.17 0.53 -11.04
N PHE A 124 9.80 0.81 -9.78
CA PHE A 124 10.16 -0.06 -8.66
C PHE A 124 9.52 -1.44 -8.77
N TYR A 125 8.26 -1.53 -9.21
CA TYR A 125 7.60 -2.82 -9.44
C TYR A 125 8.41 -3.69 -10.40
N LYS A 126 8.79 -3.16 -11.57
CA LYS A 126 9.59 -3.88 -12.57
C LYS A 126 10.94 -4.35 -12.04
N SER A 127 11.59 -3.58 -11.16
CA SER A 127 12.87 -3.97 -10.57
C SER A 127 12.72 -4.96 -9.42
N SER A 128 11.53 -5.02 -8.80
CA SER A 128 11.24 -5.90 -7.65
C SER A 128 10.64 -7.25 -8.04
N ASP A 129 10.02 -7.36 -9.22
CA ASP A 129 9.36 -8.58 -9.68
C ASP A 129 10.34 -9.54 -10.38
N PRO A 130 10.64 -10.71 -9.79
CA PRO A 130 11.53 -11.69 -10.42
C PRO A 130 10.92 -12.36 -11.65
N ILE A 131 9.60 -12.26 -11.88
CA ILE A 131 8.87 -12.98 -12.92
C ILE A 131 8.55 -12.09 -14.14
N LYS A 132 8.74 -10.76 -14.04
CA LYS A 132 8.46 -9.77 -15.11
C LYS A 132 7.02 -9.87 -15.63
N ILE A 133 6.06 -10.01 -14.73
CA ILE A 133 4.65 -10.19 -15.06
C ILE A 133 4.07 -8.88 -15.62
N PRO A 134 3.47 -8.86 -16.83
CA PRO A 134 2.76 -7.69 -17.33
C PRO A 134 1.61 -7.33 -16.40
N LEU A 135 1.56 -6.06 -15.99
CA LEU A 135 0.60 -5.53 -15.02
C LEU A 135 -0.85 -5.78 -15.47
N GLY A 136 -1.65 -6.35 -14.58
CA GLY A 136 -3.10 -6.40 -14.65
C GLY A 136 -3.67 -6.54 -13.24
N MET A 137 -4.90 -6.09 -13.03
CA MET A 137 -5.71 -6.52 -11.89
C MET A 137 -6.71 -7.54 -12.40
N ASP A 138 -6.92 -8.64 -11.68
CA ASP A 138 -8.06 -9.50 -11.95
C ASP A 138 -9.35 -8.82 -11.48
N ASN A 139 -10.48 -9.50 -11.69
CA ASN A 139 -11.79 -9.01 -11.28
C ASN A 139 -11.94 -8.85 -9.76
N TYR A 140 -10.95 -9.29 -8.97
CA TYR A 140 -10.91 -9.17 -7.52
C TYR A 140 -9.89 -8.11 -7.05
N GLY A 141 -9.29 -7.35 -7.98
CA GLY A 141 -8.27 -6.35 -7.67
C GLY A 141 -6.90 -6.94 -7.35
N ILE A 142 -6.71 -8.25 -7.46
CA ILE A 142 -5.41 -8.88 -7.24
C ILE A 142 -4.53 -8.56 -8.43
N CYS A 143 -3.30 -8.12 -8.17
CA CYS A 143 -2.30 -7.97 -9.21
C CYS A 143 -1.99 -9.33 -9.83
N VAL A 144 -2.40 -9.53 -11.08
CA VAL A 144 -2.23 -10.77 -11.85
C VAL A 144 -1.51 -10.49 -13.16
N LYS A 145 -1.06 -11.58 -13.81
CA LYS A 145 -0.58 -11.56 -15.20
C LYS A 145 -1.68 -11.09 -16.13
N ASN A 146 -1.44 -9.99 -16.85
CA ASN A 146 -2.39 -9.45 -17.83
C ASN A 146 -2.85 -10.54 -18.82
N PRO A 147 -4.14 -10.91 -18.84
CA PRO A 147 -4.64 -11.96 -19.73
C PRO A 147 -4.71 -11.53 -21.20
N SER A 148 -4.54 -10.23 -21.51
CA SER A 148 -4.62 -9.68 -22.87
C SER A 148 -3.36 -9.91 -23.74
N HIS A 149 -2.38 -10.64 -23.24
CA HIS A 149 -1.13 -10.97 -23.94
C HIS A 149 -0.84 -12.48 -23.93
N GLN A 150 -1.85 -13.29 -24.24
CA GLN A 150 -1.66 -14.63 -24.80
C GLN A 150 -1.89 -14.60 -26.32
#